data_AF-A0A1Z8LZS8-F1
#
_entry.id   AF-A0A1Z8LZS8-F1
#
_cell.length_a   1.000
_cell.length_b   1.000
_cell.length_c   1.000
_cell.angle_alpha   90.00
_cell.angle_beta   90.00
_cell.angle_gamma   90.00
#
_symmetry.space_group_name_H-M   'P 1'
#
loop_
_entity.id
_entity.type
_entity.pdbx_description
1 polymer ?
#
loop_
_entity_poly.entity_id
_entity_poly.type
_entity_poly.pdbx_seq_one_letter_code
_entity_poly.pdbx_strand_id
1 'polypeptide(L)'
;MQEQESVSRSMLAGLPEEGLSDFLSACQSRWHDAGESIVQAGEPGDELFLILSGKVRVWSGEGAAVRGRTLTILGPGEHFGEAAVISGSPRNATVTALTYVEVLALSAADYKRLVQLHPQLLQNLSRSLTDRLSSMNQSPQGVKHEQREIHSIGILVDDDAGLELTRALIEELARDHQQLAVLLTQSQPLPLGQSWDAFAPAEVAVSELRFRIAEATQKSAVITVAVGRDAMQEAAKQCHRIIVTLDSSADLPEMVQRLIDEGPVRQQKVLAWMMKNETASGDAIGEESIIGHARRAPTPELEHAAAVRCRYQRPGNRICFEADSIVRLKRTLYGRRIGLALGGGGARGIAHIGVLQVLLGNGLVFDSIAGTSAGAIVAAAIAAGYSPDEVHGFFRQDMVPPRWVSKYTMLRAIWLLHQFRGGRFENKLRRYLRRLTFAQADFPLSITTLDLVTGQQQIRREGDLVEAVLQSINHPVFGAPVIKDGQMLVDGGVLMNVPASVLRGEGCDRVISVDVGSSLDEQFGIQANGRVGKPGYLGTLLRTMDISRRHCSALHREESDLIIVPETSQFKIEDFHAVDELVEAGRRAGEAALVAARDAIRFEPVLQMNV
;
A
#
# COMPACT_ATOMS: atom_id res chain seq x y z
N MET A 1 11.62 29.76 18.04
CA MET A 1 12.63 29.54 16.98
C MET A 1 11.98 29.15 15.66
N GLN A 2 10.91 28.33 15.63
CA GLN A 2 10.14 28.02 14.41
C GLN A 2 9.28 29.19 13.85
N GLU A 3 8.81 30.13 14.69
CA GLU A 3 8.11 31.35 14.21
C GLU A 3 8.99 32.26 13.34
N GLN A 4 10.31 32.21 13.49
CA GLN A 4 11.26 32.96 12.64
C GLN A 4 11.59 32.25 11.32
N GLU A 5 11.35 30.93 11.21
CA GLU A 5 11.62 30.15 9.99
C GLU A 5 10.49 30.28 8.95
N SER A 6 9.22 30.39 9.35
CA SER A 6 8.13 30.61 8.37
C SER A 6 8.22 31.98 7.68
N VAL A 7 8.76 32.98 8.40
CA VAL A 7 9.07 34.31 7.86
C VAL A 7 10.24 34.25 6.87
N SER A 8 11.14 33.27 6.99
CA SER A 8 12.34 33.18 6.13
C SER A 8 12.06 32.68 4.71
N ARG A 9 10.88 32.09 4.44
CA ARG A 9 10.44 31.64 3.11
C ARG A 9 9.37 32.53 2.48
N SER A 10 8.90 33.52 3.21
CA SER A 10 7.92 34.47 2.72
C SER A 10 8.55 35.42 1.70
N MET A 11 7.81 35.75 0.65
CA MET A 11 8.17 36.85 -0.26
C MET A 11 8.35 38.18 0.49
N LEU A 12 7.85 38.28 1.72
CA LEU A 12 7.91 39.46 2.59
C LEU A 12 9.14 39.48 3.51
N ALA A 13 10.02 38.48 3.45
CA ALA A 13 11.18 38.38 4.31
C ALA A 13 12.08 39.64 4.23
N GLY A 14 12.33 40.27 5.37
CA GLY A 14 13.25 41.41 5.46
C GLY A 14 12.73 42.74 4.90
N LEU A 15 11.42 42.84 4.58
CA LEU A 15 10.81 44.13 4.26
C LEU A 15 10.70 45.02 5.51
N PRO A 16 10.96 46.33 5.40
CA PRO A 16 10.68 47.28 6.47
C PRO A 16 9.16 47.39 6.71
N GLU A 17 8.75 47.86 7.89
CA GLU A 17 7.33 47.97 8.28
C GLU A 17 6.49 48.75 7.26
N GLU A 18 7.06 49.82 6.69
CA GLU A 18 6.41 50.60 5.62
C GLU A 18 6.13 49.74 4.38
N GLY A 19 7.08 48.91 3.96
CA GLY A 19 6.91 47.99 2.83
C GLY A 19 5.92 46.87 3.08
N LEU A 20 5.83 46.39 4.33
CA LEU A 20 4.81 45.43 4.73
C LEU A 20 3.41 46.05 4.70
N SER A 21 3.27 47.28 5.20
CA SER A 21 2.01 48.03 5.19
C SER A 21 1.54 48.31 3.76
N ASP A 22 2.45 48.73 2.88
CA ASP A 22 2.17 48.96 1.45
C ASP A 22 1.71 47.68 0.76
N PHE A 23 2.37 46.56 1.03
CA PHE A 23 2.00 45.25 0.48
C PHE A 23 0.60 44.83 0.94
N LEU A 24 0.32 44.88 2.24
CA LEU A 24 -0.97 44.50 2.81
C LEU A 24 -2.11 45.38 2.27
N SER A 25 -1.87 46.69 2.11
CA SER A 25 -2.86 47.64 1.59
C SER A 25 -3.19 47.41 0.11
N ALA A 26 -2.28 46.78 -0.64
CA ALA A 26 -2.47 46.46 -2.05
C ALA A 26 -3.10 45.07 -2.29
N CYS A 27 -3.22 44.25 -1.24
CA CYS A 27 -3.74 42.90 -1.34
C CYS A 27 -5.25 42.83 -1.08
N GLN A 28 -5.90 41.81 -1.64
CA GLN A 28 -7.28 41.43 -1.31
C GLN A 28 -7.31 40.03 -0.70
N SER A 29 -7.98 39.89 0.45
CA SER A 29 -8.23 38.57 1.03
C SER A 29 -9.25 37.80 0.20
N ARG A 30 -8.93 36.54 -0.11
CA ARG A 30 -9.84 35.59 -0.75
C ARG A 30 -9.81 34.26 -0.01
N TRP A 31 -10.91 33.56 -0.11
CA TRP A 31 -11.11 32.28 0.53
C TRP A 31 -11.53 31.25 -0.50
N HIS A 32 -10.95 30.06 -0.39
CA HIS A 32 -11.20 28.95 -1.29
C HIS A 32 -11.52 27.70 -0.50
N ASP A 33 -12.56 26.99 -0.93
CA ASP A 33 -12.96 25.73 -0.29
C ASP A 33 -12.03 24.59 -0.71
N ALA A 34 -11.93 23.56 0.14
CA ALA A 34 -11.12 22.38 -0.17
C ALA A 34 -11.60 21.73 -1.48
N GLY A 35 -10.67 21.53 -2.42
CA GLY A 35 -10.95 20.99 -3.75
C GLY A 35 -11.15 22.04 -4.85
N GLU A 36 -11.32 23.32 -4.51
CA GLU A 36 -11.49 24.42 -5.46
C GLU A 36 -10.18 24.75 -6.20
N SER A 37 -10.25 24.92 -7.52
CA SER A 37 -9.10 25.33 -8.33
C SER A 37 -8.91 26.84 -8.25
N ILE A 38 -7.79 27.28 -7.70
CA ILE A 38 -7.49 28.71 -7.49
C ILE A 38 -6.89 29.32 -8.76
N VAL A 39 -6.03 28.58 -9.46
CA VAL A 39 -5.54 28.93 -10.81
C VAL A 39 -5.48 27.70 -11.68
N GLN A 40 -5.72 27.83 -12.99
CA GLN A 40 -5.66 26.72 -13.93
C GLN A 40 -4.51 26.87 -14.94
N ALA A 41 -3.80 25.78 -15.22
CA ALA A 41 -2.73 25.79 -16.23
C ALA A 41 -3.28 26.20 -17.60
N GLY A 42 -2.52 27.02 -18.32
CA GLY A 42 -2.87 27.56 -19.64
C GLY A 42 -3.69 28.85 -19.59
N GLU A 43 -4.28 29.20 -18.44
CA GLU A 43 -4.98 30.49 -18.30
C GLU A 43 -3.98 31.66 -18.24
N PRO A 44 -4.37 32.87 -18.67
CA PRO A 44 -3.59 34.06 -18.37
C PRO A 44 -3.50 34.25 -16.85
N GLY A 45 -2.33 34.67 -16.36
CA GLY A 45 -2.11 34.89 -14.93
C GLY A 45 -1.68 36.32 -14.65
N ASP A 46 -2.58 37.13 -14.12
CA ASP A 46 -2.37 38.52 -13.75
C ASP A 46 -2.37 38.76 -12.24
N GLU A 47 -2.43 37.70 -11.43
CA GLU A 47 -2.40 37.76 -9.97
C GLU A 47 -1.38 36.78 -9.38
N LEU A 48 -0.78 37.15 -8.25
CA LEU A 48 0.00 36.25 -7.39
C LEU A 48 -0.68 36.13 -6.03
N PHE A 49 -0.48 35.02 -5.35
CA PHE A 49 -1.17 34.68 -4.12
C PHE A 49 -0.18 34.34 -3.01
N LEU A 50 -0.37 34.92 -1.83
CA LEU A 50 0.33 34.56 -0.59
C LEU A 50 -0.64 33.80 0.32
N ILE A 51 -0.25 32.63 0.81
CA ILE A 51 -1.10 31.78 1.63
C ILE A 51 -1.04 32.25 3.09
N LEU A 52 -2.18 32.65 3.65
CA LEU A 52 -2.30 33.02 5.07
C LEU A 52 -2.63 31.79 5.93
N SER A 53 -3.55 30.96 5.46
CA SER A 53 -3.94 29.72 6.13
C SER A 53 -4.33 28.65 5.12
N GLY A 54 -4.19 27.37 5.49
CA GLY A 54 -4.50 26.23 4.62
C GLY A 54 -3.34 25.75 3.74
N LYS A 55 -3.60 24.75 2.90
CA LYS A 55 -2.62 24.18 1.96
C LYS A 55 -3.16 24.07 0.55
N VAL A 56 -2.29 24.24 -0.44
CA VAL A 56 -2.61 24.09 -1.87
C VAL A 56 -1.69 23.07 -2.54
N ARG A 57 -2.19 22.39 -3.57
CA ARG A 57 -1.40 21.49 -4.42
C ARG A 57 -1.13 22.16 -5.77
N VAL A 58 0.14 22.19 -6.17
CA VAL A 58 0.59 22.66 -7.51
C VAL A 58 0.91 21.43 -8.37
N TRP A 59 0.31 21.32 -9.56
CA TRP A 59 0.43 20.12 -10.40
C TRP A 59 0.30 20.42 -11.89
N SER A 60 0.82 19.53 -12.75
CA SER A 60 0.75 19.63 -14.22
C SER A 60 0.20 18.34 -14.88
N GLY A 61 -0.59 18.49 -15.95
CA GLY A 61 -1.19 17.39 -16.74
C GLY A 61 -2.58 17.74 -17.31
N GLU A 62 -3.06 17.00 -18.32
CA GLU A 62 -4.40 17.16 -18.94
C GLU A 62 -5.41 16.11 -18.42
N GLY A 63 -6.68 16.52 -18.30
CA GLY A 63 -7.81 15.67 -17.89
C GLY A 63 -8.32 15.93 -16.45
N ALA A 64 -9.54 15.48 -16.16
CA ALA A 64 -10.17 15.62 -14.85
C ALA A 64 -9.33 14.95 -13.74
N ALA A 65 -8.62 15.78 -12.95
CA ALA A 65 -8.03 15.59 -11.62
C ALA A 65 -7.34 14.25 -11.21
N VAL A 66 -7.18 13.25 -12.08
CA VAL A 66 -6.69 11.90 -11.70
C VAL A 66 -5.36 11.52 -12.37
N ARG A 67 -4.83 12.30 -13.32
CA ARG A 67 -3.54 11.97 -13.99
C ARG A 67 -2.49 13.08 -14.00
N GLY A 68 -2.64 14.07 -13.13
CA GLY A 68 -1.67 15.16 -13.00
C GLY A 68 -0.49 14.81 -12.09
N ARG A 69 0.74 15.03 -12.57
CA ARG A 69 1.96 14.93 -11.75
C ARG A 69 1.97 16.08 -10.73
N THR A 70 1.99 15.75 -9.44
CA THR A 70 2.21 16.76 -8.38
C THR A 70 3.61 17.33 -8.54
N LEU A 71 3.69 18.65 -8.61
CA LEU A 71 4.97 19.36 -8.59
C LEU A 71 5.37 19.67 -7.14
N THR A 72 4.45 20.22 -6.35
CA THR A 72 4.67 20.51 -4.93
C THR A 72 3.35 20.75 -4.16
N ILE A 73 3.44 20.84 -2.83
CA ILE A 73 2.37 21.29 -1.93
C ILE A 73 2.88 22.54 -1.19
N LEU A 74 2.07 23.60 -1.17
CA LEU A 74 2.41 24.86 -0.52
C LEU A 74 1.51 25.13 0.69
N GLY A 75 2.04 25.79 1.71
CA GLY A 75 1.34 26.13 2.96
C GLY A 75 1.51 27.60 3.38
N PRO A 76 1.13 27.94 4.63
CA PRO A 76 1.16 29.32 5.12
C PRO A 76 2.54 29.97 5.03
N GLY A 77 2.58 31.22 4.57
CA GLY A 77 3.80 31.99 4.32
C GLY A 77 4.41 31.75 2.92
N GLU A 78 3.99 30.70 2.20
CA GLU A 78 4.42 30.45 0.82
C GLU A 78 3.49 31.10 -0.20
N HIS A 79 3.97 31.24 -1.44
CA HIS A 79 3.27 31.93 -2.52
C HIS A 79 3.22 31.11 -3.81
N PHE A 80 2.24 31.42 -4.67
CA PHE A 80 2.11 30.85 -6.01
C PHE A 80 1.56 31.88 -7.01
N GLY A 81 1.73 31.58 -8.30
CA GLY A 81 1.26 32.42 -9.40
C GLY A 81 2.24 33.50 -9.85
N GLU A 82 3.36 33.65 -9.14
CA GLU A 82 4.42 34.62 -9.39
C GLU A 82 5.03 34.50 -10.78
N ALA A 83 5.19 33.28 -11.30
CA ALA A 83 5.83 33.04 -12.58
C ALA A 83 5.08 33.70 -13.76
N ALA A 84 3.75 33.65 -13.74
CA ALA A 84 2.91 34.29 -14.77
C ALA A 84 2.99 35.82 -14.68
N VAL A 85 2.94 36.37 -13.46
CA VAL A 85 3.05 37.82 -13.22
C VAL A 85 4.40 38.38 -13.67
N ILE A 86 5.49 37.64 -13.42
CA ILE A 86 6.87 38.06 -13.75
C ILE A 86 7.16 37.88 -15.24
N SER A 87 6.83 36.71 -15.81
CA SER A 87 7.19 36.38 -17.19
C SER A 87 6.19 36.89 -18.24
N GLY A 88 4.95 37.20 -17.84
CA GLY A 88 3.84 37.46 -18.75
C GLY A 88 3.34 36.23 -19.51
N SER A 89 3.85 35.03 -19.22
CA SER A 89 3.41 33.78 -19.84
C SER A 89 2.14 33.25 -19.16
N PRO A 90 1.35 32.40 -19.84
CA PRO A 90 0.22 31.71 -19.20
C PRO A 90 0.65 30.89 -17.98
N ARG A 91 -0.30 30.61 -17.09
CA ARG A 91 -0.11 29.75 -15.92
C ARG A 91 0.50 28.41 -16.34
N ASN A 92 1.62 28.06 -15.76
CA ASN A 92 2.38 26.85 -16.10
C ASN A 92 1.89 25.59 -15.35
N ALA A 93 1.08 25.77 -14.30
CA ALA A 93 0.56 24.70 -13.47
C ALA A 93 -0.82 25.08 -12.91
N THR A 94 -1.59 24.06 -12.56
CA THR A 94 -2.86 24.21 -11.87
C THR A 94 -2.60 24.20 -10.37
N VAL A 95 -3.23 25.12 -9.64
CA VAL A 95 -3.19 25.18 -8.17
C VAL A 95 -4.59 25.00 -7.64
N THR A 96 -4.72 24.14 -6.63
CA THR A 96 -6.03 23.83 -6.04
C THR A 96 -5.88 23.70 -4.54
N ALA A 97 -6.88 24.20 -3.82
CA ALA A 97 -6.97 24.08 -2.38
C ALA A 97 -7.07 22.59 -1.95
N LEU A 98 -6.21 22.18 -1.01
CA LEU A 98 -6.26 20.84 -0.37
C LEU A 98 -7.06 20.85 0.92
N THR A 99 -7.03 21.98 1.62
CA THR A 99 -7.87 22.31 2.77
C THR A 99 -8.67 23.56 2.42
N TYR A 100 -9.47 24.08 3.33
CA TYR A 100 -9.86 25.48 3.23
C TYR A 100 -8.60 26.36 3.18
N VAL A 101 -8.56 27.33 2.28
CA VAL A 101 -7.40 28.19 2.04
C VAL A 101 -7.81 29.65 2.09
N GLU A 102 -7.08 30.43 2.88
CA GLU A 102 -7.13 31.88 2.86
C GLU A 102 -5.86 32.40 2.21
N VAL A 103 -6.02 33.28 1.23
CA VAL A 103 -4.91 33.88 0.48
C VAL A 103 -5.06 35.40 0.44
N LEU A 104 -3.92 36.08 0.38
CA LEU A 104 -3.82 37.46 -0.11
C LEU A 104 -3.53 37.42 -1.60
N ALA A 105 -4.44 37.93 -2.41
CA ALA A 105 -4.28 38.11 -3.84
C ALA A 105 -3.70 39.50 -4.14
N LEU A 106 -2.62 39.54 -4.92
CA LEU A 106 -1.97 40.77 -5.37
C LEU A 106 -1.95 40.81 -6.90
N SER A 107 -2.43 41.92 -7.48
CA SER A 107 -2.47 42.11 -8.92
C SER A 107 -1.07 42.34 -9.52
N ALA A 108 -0.88 42.03 -10.79
CA ALA A 108 0.36 42.27 -11.51
C ALA A 108 0.69 43.77 -11.61
N ALA A 109 -0.32 44.64 -11.66
CA ALA A 109 -0.13 46.08 -11.68
C ALA A 109 0.41 46.58 -10.33
N ASP A 110 -0.20 46.12 -9.24
CA ASP A 110 0.22 46.48 -7.88
C ASP A 110 1.59 45.87 -7.56
N TYR A 111 1.85 44.63 -7.99
CA TYR A 111 3.17 44.02 -7.88
C TYR A 111 4.25 44.86 -8.56
N LYS A 112 4.02 45.31 -9.81
CA LYS A 112 4.98 46.18 -10.53
C LYS A 112 5.21 47.49 -9.80
N ARG A 113 4.16 48.10 -9.23
CA ARG A 113 4.27 49.31 -8.42
C ARG A 113 5.09 49.08 -7.14
N LEU A 114 4.80 48.00 -6.43
CA LEU A 114 5.47 47.64 -5.18
C LEU A 114 6.93 47.29 -5.39
N VAL A 115 7.30 46.63 -6.49
CA VAL A 115 8.71 46.33 -6.81
C VAL A 115 9.53 47.60 -7.08
N GLN A 116 8.92 48.65 -7.64
CA GLN A 116 9.59 49.94 -7.84
C GLN A 116 9.86 50.65 -6.51
N LEU A 117 8.96 50.52 -5.54
CA LEU A 117 9.09 51.11 -4.20
C LEU A 117 10.00 50.27 -3.29
N HIS A 118 9.86 48.94 -3.39
CA HIS A 118 10.49 47.95 -2.52
C HIS A 118 11.17 46.85 -3.35
N PRO A 119 12.37 47.10 -3.93
CA PRO A 119 13.07 46.14 -4.80
C PRO A 119 13.40 44.79 -4.15
N GLN A 120 13.38 44.71 -2.82
CA GLN A 120 13.58 43.49 -2.04
C GLN A 120 12.54 42.41 -2.36
N LEU A 121 11.30 42.79 -2.70
CA LEU A 121 10.24 41.85 -3.12
C LEU A 121 10.68 41.00 -4.32
N LEU A 122 11.30 41.63 -5.32
CA LEU A 122 11.80 40.94 -6.50
C LEU A 122 12.95 39.98 -6.16
N GLN A 123 13.83 40.38 -5.25
CA GLN A 123 14.94 39.53 -4.80
C GLN A 123 14.44 38.28 -4.08
N ASN A 124 13.46 38.42 -3.19
CA ASN A 124 12.86 37.32 -2.44
C ASN A 124 12.12 36.34 -3.35
N LEU A 125 11.32 36.84 -4.29
CA LEU A 125 10.64 36.01 -5.29
C LEU A 125 11.64 35.29 -6.21
N SER A 126 12.68 35.98 -6.65
CA SER A 126 13.73 35.40 -7.50
C SER A 126 14.48 34.28 -6.79
N ARG A 127 14.75 34.43 -5.49
CA ARG A 127 15.36 33.38 -4.65
C ARG A 127 14.44 32.17 -4.52
N SER A 128 13.18 32.38 -4.16
CA SER A 128 12.15 31.34 -4.06
C SER A 128 12.02 30.52 -5.36
N LEU A 129 11.99 31.19 -6.52
CA LEU A 129 11.94 30.54 -7.83
C LEU A 129 13.21 29.73 -8.13
N THR A 130 14.39 30.25 -7.77
CA THR A 130 15.67 29.57 -7.99
C THR A 130 15.79 28.32 -7.14
N ASP A 131 15.35 28.36 -5.88
CA ASP A 131 15.32 27.20 -4.99
C ASP A 131 14.38 26.11 -5.54
N ARG A 132 13.19 26.50 -6.02
CA ARG A 132 12.22 25.59 -6.66
C ARG A 132 12.75 24.97 -7.96
N LEU A 133 13.45 25.73 -8.79
CA LEU A 133 14.08 25.21 -10.02
C LEU A 133 15.21 24.23 -9.69
N SER A 134 15.99 24.52 -8.66
CA SER A 134 17.08 23.64 -8.20
C SER A 134 16.58 22.31 -7.65
N SER A 135 15.43 22.31 -6.96
CA SER A 135 14.77 21.08 -6.51
C SER A 135 14.11 20.28 -7.65
N MET A 136 13.65 20.93 -8.72
CA MET A 136 13.04 20.26 -9.88
C MET A 136 14.05 19.58 -10.82
N ASN A 137 15.29 20.12 -10.94
CA ASN A 137 16.32 19.58 -11.82
C ASN A 137 17.10 18.37 -11.25
N GLN A 138 16.88 18.02 -9.98
CA GLN A 138 17.35 16.73 -9.46
C GLN A 138 16.40 15.64 -9.98
N SER A 139 16.85 14.87 -10.99
CA SER A 139 16.10 13.76 -11.60
C SER A 139 15.45 12.83 -10.55
N PRO A 140 14.26 12.27 -10.82
CA PRO A 140 13.50 11.43 -9.88
C PRO A 140 14.07 10.01 -9.81
N GLN A 141 15.34 9.87 -9.40
CA GLN A 141 15.82 8.61 -8.85
C GLN A 141 15.61 8.68 -7.34
N GLY A 142 14.54 8.02 -6.90
CA GLY A 142 14.12 8.06 -5.50
C GLY A 142 13.65 9.44 -5.11
N VAL A 143 12.37 9.75 -5.38
CA VAL A 143 11.66 10.65 -4.47
C VAL A 143 11.78 9.97 -3.11
N LYS A 144 12.77 10.38 -2.30
CA LYS A 144 12.69 10.25 -0.86
C LYS A 144 11.32 10.83 -0.56
N HIS A 145 10.39 9.96 -0.17
CA HIS A 145 9.08 10.38 0.30
C HIS A 145 9.36 11.31 1.47
N GLU A 146 9.50 12.61 1.19
CA GLU A 146 9.38 13.66 2.19
C GLU A 146 8.13 13.30 2.95
N GLN A 147 8.29 13.17 4.27
CA GLN A 147 7.27 12.67 5.18
C GLN A 147 5.94 13.31 4.74
N ARG A 148 5.01 12.49 4.21
CA ARG A 148 3.65 12.95 3.92
C ARG A 148 3.04 13.25 5.27
N GLU A 149 3.31 14.44 5.79
CA GLU A 149 2.86 14.87 7.10
C GLU A 149 1.35 14.74 7.11
N ILE A 150 0.85 14.00 8.09
CA ILE A 150 -0.58 13.90 8.32
C ILE A 150 -0.98 15.13 9.10
N HIS A 151 -1.82 15.96 8.49
CA HIS A 151 -2.29 17.18 9.10
C HIS A 151 -3.61 16.93 9.82
N SER A 152 -4.56 16.33 9.12
CA SER A 152 -5.87 15.99 9.67
C SER A 152 -6.38 14.64 9.16
N ILE A 153 -6.83 13.80 10.08
CA ILE A 153 -7.55 12.54 9.81
C ILE A 153 -8.97 12.70 10.35
N GLY A 154 -9.97 12.48 9.52
CA GLY A 154 -11.36 12.33 9.94
C GLY A 154 -11.72 10.84 10.02
N ILE A 155 -12.15 10.37 11.18
CA ILE A 155 -12.60 8.98 11.38
C ILE A 155 -14.12 9.02 11.56
N LEU A 156 -14.83 8.45 10.60
CA LEU A 156 -16.28 8.42 10.55
C LEU A 156 -16.75 7.12 11.22
N VAL A 157 -17.37 7.25 12.41
CA VAL A 157 -17.74 6.13 13.28
C VAL A 157 -19.25 6.00 13.40
N ASP A 158 -19.79 4.85 13.01
CA ASP A 158 -21.23 4.59 13.00
C ASP A 158 -21.67 3.57 14.08
N ASP A 159 -20.73 2.77 14.62
CA ASP A 159 -21.01 1.70 15.59
C ASP A 159 -19.91 1.56 16.66
N ASP A 160 -20.15 0.67 17.63
CA ASP A 160 -19.24 0.37 18.74
C ASP A 160 -17.88 -0.16 18.25
N ALA A 161 -17.86 -0.92 17.15
CA ALA A 161 -16.65 -1.52 16.60
C ALA A 161 -15.73 -0.46 15.99
N GLY A 162 -16.30 0.51 15.27
CA GLY A 162 -15.61 1.65 14.69
C GLY A 162 -15.02 2.55 15.78
N LEU A 163 -15.71 2.66 16.92
CA LEU A 163 -15.22 3.38 18.08
C LEU A 163 -13.96 2.72 18.67
N GLU A 164 -13.99 1.40 18.85
CA GLU A 164 -12.85 0.65 19.38
C GLU A 164 -11.67 0.60 18.39
N LEU A 165 -11.96 0.54 17.08
CA LEU A 165 -10.94 0.68 16.04
C LEU A 165 -10.27 2.05 16.13
N THR A 166 -11.06 3.10 16.29
CA THR A 166 -10.59 4.48 16.46
C THR A 166 -9.65 4.57 17.65
N ARG A 167 -10.02 4.00 18.80
CA ARG A 167 -9.17 3.98 20.00
C ARG A 167 -7.84 3.28 19.73
N ALA A 168 -7.89 2.07 19.18
CA ALA A 168 -6.69 1.29 18.87
C ALA A 168 -5.75 2.00 17.89
N LEU A 169 -6.32 2.68 16.88
CA LEU A 169 -5.55 3.48 15.94
C LEU A 169 -4.93 4.71 16.60
N ILE A 170 -5.67 5.45 17.43
CA ILE A 170 -5.12 6.61 18.17
C ILE A 170 -3.96 6.16 19.07
N GLU A 171 -4.11 5.07 19.82
CA GLU A 171 -3.04 4.48 20.64
C GLU A 171 -1.78 4.17 19.81
N GLU A 172 -1.95 3.58 18.63
CA GLU A 172 -0.86 3.23 17.73
C GLU A 172 -0.21 4.45 17.06
N LEU A 173 -0.99 5.52 16.80
CA LEU A 173 -0.48 6.79 16.26
C LEU A 173 0.24 7.62 17.33
N ALA A 174 -0.25 7.63 18.56
CA ALA A 174 0.36 8.35 19.68
C ALA A 174 1.76 7.83 20.04
N ARG A 175 2.11 6.59 19.65
CA ARG A 175 3.48 6.06 19.80
C ARG A 175 4.50 6.76 18.88
N ASP A 176 4.05 7.24 17.73
CA ASP A 176 4.93 7.86 16.71
C ASP A 176 4.96 9.40 16.84
N HIS A 177 3.93 10.01 17.43
CA HIS A 177 3.78 11.46 17.49
C HIS A 177 3.93 12.00 18.90
N GLN A 178 4.79 13.00 19.09
CA GLN A 178 4.95 13.64 20.40
C GLN A 178 3.77 14.54 20.80
N GLN A 179 2.97 15.03 19.83
CA GLN A 179 1.75 15.79 20.09
C GLN A 179 0.67 15.43 19.06
N LEU A 180 -0.46 14.93 19.56
CA LEU A 180 -1.61 14.56 18.76
C LEU A 180 -2.86 15.19 19.39
N ALA A 181 -3.61 15.96 18.61
CA ALA A 181 -4.84 16.60 19.06
C ALA A 181 -6.04 15.74 18.63
N VAL A 182 -6.82 15.25 19.60
CA VAL A 182 -8.05 14.49 19.33
C VAL A 182 -9.26 15.40 19.52
N LEU A 183 -10.04 15.59 18.46
CA LEU A 183 -11.30 16.33 18.48
C LEU A 183 -12.45 15.33 18.37
N LEU A 184 -13.45 15.45 19.23
CA LEU A 184 -14.69 14.70 19.12
C LEU A 184 -15.80 15.64 18.65
N THR A 185 -16.44 15.30 17.55
CA THR A 185 -17.61 16.01 17.05
C THR A 185 -18.76 15.03 16.85
N GLN A 186 -19.92 15.37 17.40
CA GLN A 186 -21.06 14.48 17.47
C GLN A 186 -22.34 15.22 17.15
N SER A 187 -23.18 14.61 16.31
CA SER A 187 -24.57 15.04 16.07
C SER A 187 -25.58 14.05 16.66
N GLN A 188 -25.09 12.96 17.27
CA GLN A 188 -25.86 11.92 17.97
C GLN A 188 -25.06 11.45 19.20
N PRO A 189 -25.72 10.92 20.25
CA PRO A 189 -25.01 10.37 21.41
C PRO A 189 -24.09 9.22 21.01
N LEU A 190 -22.92 9.14 21.65
CA LEU A 190 -22.00 8.01 21.50
C LEU A 190 -22.68 6.67 21.87
N PRO A 191 -22.41 5.58 21.12
CA PRO A 191 -22.77 4.24 21.55
C PRO A 191 -22.14 3.94 22.92
N LEU A 192 -22.94 3.51 23.90
CA LEU A 192 -22.61 3.43 25.32
C LEU A 192 -21.43 2.47 25.67
N GLY A 193 -20.57 2.88 26.61
CA GLY A 193 -19.98 1.95 27.61
C GLY A 193 -18.47 1.98 27.89
N GLN A 194 -17.64 2.79 27.25
CA GLN A 194 -16.19 2.84 27.53
C GLN A 194 -15.67 4.26 27.80
N SER A 195 -14.74 4.39 28.75
CA SER A 195 -14.14 5.67 29.15
C SER A 195 -13.09 6.14 28.14
N TRP A 196 -13.25 7.35 27.61
CA TRP A 196 -12.28 8.06 26.75
C TRP A 196 -11.11 8.71 27.52
N ASP A 197 -11.01 8.42 28.83
CA ASP A 197 -10.13 9.11 29.79
C ASP A 197 -8.64 9.08 29.41
N ALA A 198 -8.20 8.12 28.59
CA ALA A 198 -6.80 8.02 28.16
C ALA A 198 -6.36 9.16 27.23
N PHE A 199 -7.29 9.75 26.47
CA PHE A 199 -6.98 10.78 25.45
C PHE A 199 -7.69 12.12 25.67
N ALA A 200 -8.71 12.17 26.54
CA ALA A 200 -9.48 13.38 26.87
C ALA A 200 -9.82 14.24 25.63
N PRO A 201 -10.55 13.69 24.64
CA PRO A 201 -10.81 14.39 23.40
C PRO A 201 -11.53 15.73 23.66
N ALA A 202 -11.15 16.78 22.94
CA ALA A 202 -11.86 18.04 23.02
C ALA A 202 -13.17 17.93 22.26
N GLU A 203 -14.30 18.08 22.96
CA GLU A 203 -15.61 18.17 22.31
C GLU A 203 -15.72 19.47 21.50
N VAL A 204 -16.17 19.34 20.25
CA VAL A 204 -16.30 20.45 19.31
C VAL A 204 -17.66 20.39 18.62
N ALA A 205 -18.39 21.50 18.69
CA ALA A 205 -19.64 21.67 17.96
C ALA A 205 -19.40 21.54 16.44
N VAL A 206 -20.33 20.91 15.72
CA VAL A 206 -20.19 20.67 14.27
C VAL A 206 -19.90 21.98 13.51
N SER A 207 -20.53 23.09 13.89
CA SER A 207 -20.34 24.41 13.28
C SER A 207 -18.94 25.01 13.49
N GLU A 208 -18.23 24.59 14.53
CA GLU A 208 -16.91 25.11 14.90
C GLU A 208 -15.76 24.19 14.45
N LEU A 209 -16.10 22.98 13.97
CA LEU A 209 -15.13 21.94 13.62
C LEU A 209 -14.03 22.46 12.69
N ARG A 210 -14.42 23.20 11.67
CA ARG A 210 -13.51 23.82 10.70
C ARG A 210 -12.46 24.70 11.36
N PHE A 211 -12.88 25.60 12.26
CA PHE A 211 -11.97 26.51 12.94
C PHE A 211 -11.01 25.76 13.87
N ARG A 212 -11.53 24.76 14.60
CA ARG A 212 -10.74 23.97 15.55
C ARG A 212 -9.71 23.07 14.88
N ILE A 213 -10.04 22.50 13.72
CA ILE A 213 -9.06 21.77 12.89
C ILE A 213 -7.96 22.74 12.41
N ALA A 214 -8.34 23.90 11.88
CA ALA A 214 -7.36 24.89 11.41
C ALA A 214 -6.42 25.38 12.52
N GLU A 215 -6.94 25.59 13.73
CA GLU A 215 -6.15 25.97 14.90
C GLU A 215 -5.21 24.84 15.34
N ALA A 216 -5.71 23.61 15.46
CA ALA A 216 -4.93 22.48 15.98
C ALA A 216 -3.85 22.01 14.99
N THR A 217 -4.11 22.08 13.68
CA THR A 217 -3.13 21.70 12.64
C THR A 217 -1.89 22.59 12.58
N GLN A 218 -1.92 23.78 13.20
CA GLN A 218 -0.73 24.64 13.32
C GLN A 218 0.29 24.09 14.30
N LYS A 219 -0.13 23.24 15.25
CA LYS A 219 0.68 22.78 16.39
C LYS A 219 0.88 21.27 16.41
N SER A 220 -0.06 20.49 15.89
CA SER A 220 -0.09 19.03 16.03
C SER A 220 -0.81 18.37 14.87
N ALA A 221 -0.59 17.06 14.69
CA ALA A 221 -1.48 16.25 13.85
C ALA A 221 -2.85 16.15 14.53
N VAL A 222 -3.92 16.32 13.76
CA VAL A 222 -5.30 16.35 14.27
C VAL A 222 -6.04 15.07 13.88
N ILE A 223 -6.68 14.42 14.85
CA ILE A 223 -7.62 13.33 14.62
C ILE A 223 -9.01 13.82 15.03
N THR A 224 -9.91 13.88 14.06
CA THR A 224 -11.32 14.20 14.26
C THR A 224 -12.11 12.91 14.27
N VAL A 225 -12.74 12.59 15.41
CA VAL A 225 -13.70 11.50 15.52
C VAL A 225 -15.09 12.08 15.31
N ALA A 226 -15.77 11.61 14.28
CA ALA A 226 -17.06 12.14 13.86
C ALA A 226 -18.17 11.09 14.00
N VAL A 227 -19.17 11.40 14.80
CA VAL A 227 -20.27 10.50 15.15
C VAL A 227 -21.61 11.11 14.78
N GLY A 228 -22.40 10.40 13.98
CA GLY A 228 -23.67 10.87 13.44
C GLY A 228 -23.52 11.66 12.13
N ARG A 229 -24.63 11.72 11.38
CA ARG A 229 -24.67 12.17 9.97
C ARG A 229 -24.00 13.52 9.72
N ASP A 230 -24.38 14.56 10.45
CA ASP A 230 -23.93 15.93 10.16
C ASP A 230 -22.46 16.10 10.52
N ALA A 231 -22.04 15.51 11.64
CA ALA A 231 -20.65 15.47 12.08
C ALA A 231 -19.75 14.75 11.06
N MET A 232 -20.19 13.59 10.56
CA MET A 232 -19.45 12.83 9.55
C MET A 232 -19.31 13.59 8.23
N GLN A 233 -20.37 14.23 7.75
CA GLN A 233 -20.32 15.05 6.54
C GLN A 233 -19.33 16.21 6.68
N GLU A 234 -19.34 16.88 7.83
CA GLU A 234 -18.45 18.01 8.05
C GLU A 234 -16.99 17.56 8.20
N ALA A 235 -16.73 16.49 8.96
CA ALA A 235 -15.39 15.92 9.06
C ALA A 235 -14.87 15.44 7.69
N ALA A 236 -15.73 14.85 6.87
CA ALA A 236 -15.40 14.45 5.50
C ALA A 236 -15.03 15.64 4.61
N LYS A 237 -15.60 16.83 4.81
CA LYS A 237 -15.22 18.03 4.04
C LYS A 237 -13.90 18.63 4.52
N GLN A 238 -13.66 18.65 5.82
CA GLN A 238 -12.56 19.41 6.42
C GLN A 238 -11.24 18.62 6.57
N CYS A 239 -11.31 17.29 6.69
CA CYS A 239 -10.11 16.48 6.92
C CYS A 239 -9.42 16.05 5.62
N HIS A 240 -8.08 15.93 5.66
CA HIS A 240 -7.30 15.57 4.48
C HIS A 240 -7.34 14.07 4.15
N ARG A 241 -7.43 13.24 5.19
CA ARG A 241 -7.57 11.79 5.10
C ARG A 241 -8.83 11.36 5.82
N ILE A 242 -9.62 10.51 5.18
CA ILE A 242 -10.88 10.03 5.75
C ILE A 242 -10.77 8.53 5.97
N ILE A 243 -11.05 8.10 7.19
CA ILE A 243 -11.28 6.69 7.54
C ILE A 243 -12.76 6.50 7.70
N VAL A 244 -13.31 5.61 6.89
CA VAL A 244 -14.69 5.15 7.08
C VAL A 244 -14.61 3.79 7.76
N THR A 245 -15.23 3.66 8.94
CA THR A 245 -15.33 2.37 9.62
C THR A 245 -16.65 1.69 9.25
N LEU A 246 -16.60 0.46 8.75
CA LEU A 246 -17.80 -0.32 8.40
C LEU A 246 -17.73 -1.71 9.01
N ASP A 247 -18.77 -2.14 9.71
CA ASP A 247 -18.89 -3.55 10.11
C ASP A 247 -19.32 -4.40 8.90
N SER A 248 -18.64 -5.53 8.73
CA SER A 248 -18.90 -6.54 7.69
C SER A 248 -20.35 -7.04 7.57
N SER A 249 -21.15 -6.87 8.61
CA SER A 249 -22.56 -7.27 8.66
C SER A 249 -23.54 -6.20 8.20
N ALA A 250 -23.08 -4.97 7.98
CA ALA A 250 -23.90 -3.85 7.52
C ALA A 250 -23.73 -3.61 6.02
N ASP A 251 -24.83 -3.34 5.33
CA ASP A 251 -24.77 -2.77 3.97
C ASP A 251 -24.06 -1.40 4.04
N LEU A 252 -23.30 -1.07 2.99
CA LEU A 252 -22.68 0.24 2.85
C LEU A 252 -23.76 1.32 2.97
N PRO A 253 -23.76 2.15 4.03
CA PRO A 253 -24.79 3.17 4.19
C PRO A 253 -24.77 4.12 2.99
N GLU A 254 -25.92 4.53 2.49
CA GLU A 254 -26.05 5.39 1.30
C GLU A 254 -25.19 6.67 1.41
N MET A 255 -25.09 7.23 2.62
CA MET A 255 -24.22 8.36 2.93
C MET A 255 -22.74 8.04 2.72
N VAL A 256 -22.27 6.89 3.20
CA VAL A 256 -20.89 6.44 3.03
C VAL A 256 -20.59 6.20 1.56
N GLN A 257 -21.52 5.55 0.86
CA GLN A 257 -21.42 5.34 -0.59
C GLN A 257 -21.27 6.68 -1.33
N ARG A 258 -22.10 7.69 -1.03
CA ARG A 258 -21.93 9.04 -1.60
C ARG A 258 -20.62 9.70 -1.19
N LEU A 259 -20.16 9.55 0.05
CA LEU A 259 -18.86 10.09 0.47
C LEU A 259 -17.70 9.43 -0.30
N ILE A 260 -17.82 8.15 -0.61
CA ILE A 260 -16.86 7.40 -1.41
C ILE A 260 -16.93 7.84 -2.88
N ASP A 261 -18.11 7.87 -3.47
CA ASP A 261 -18.36 8.12 -4.90
C ASP A 261 -18.26 9.61 -5.29
N GLU A 262 -18.84 10.49 -4.48
CA GLU A 262 -19.00 11.93 -4.76
C GLU A 262 -18.06 12.81 -3.93
N GLY A 263 -17.43 12.27 -2.88
CA GLY A 263 -16.53 13.05 -2.02
C GLY A 263 -15.26 13.54 -2.76
N PRO A 264 -14.57 14.58 -2.25
CA PRO A 264 -13.48 15.25 -2.95
C PRO A 264 -12.38 14.29 -3.45
N VAL A 265 -12.07 14.34 -4.75
CA VAL A 265 -11.12 13.43 -5.45
C VAL A 265 -9.70 13.45 -4.86
N ARG A 266 -9.36 14.48 -4.06
CA ARG A 266 -8.01 14.71 -3.52
C ARG A 266 -7.80 14.19 -2.10
N GLN A 267 -8.86 13.80 -1.41
CA GLN A 267 -8.74 13.19 -0.09
C GLN A 267 -8.35 11.73 -0.27
N GLN A 268 -7.31 11.30 0.44
CA GLN A 268 -7.00 9.88 0.51
C GLN A 268 -8.05 9.24 1.42
N LYS A 269 -9.04 8.60 0.80
CA LYS A 269 -10.09 7.85 1.49
C LYS A 269 -9.55 6.46 1.77
N VAL A 270 -9.52 6.07 3.04
CA VAL A 270 -9.15 4.74 3.49
C VAL A 270 -10.40 4.10 4.07
N LEU A 271 -10.81 2.98 3.51
CA LEU A 271 -11.97 2.25 4.02
C LEU A 271 -11.46 1.23 5.04
N ALA A 272 -11.81 1.39 6.31
CA ALA A 272 -11.50 0.41 7.34
C ALA A 272 -12.67 -0.57 7.49
N TRP A 273 -12.55 -1.72 6.84
CA TRP A 273 -13.58 -2.74 6.83
C TRP A 273 -13.40 -3.70 8.01
N MET A 274 -14.28 -3.64 8.99
CA MET A 274 -14.18 -4.38 10.24
C MET A 274 -14.82 -5.76 10.11
N MET A 275 -14.08 -6.80 10.47
CA MET A 275 -14.52 -8.19 10.33
C MET A 275 -14.45 -8.90 11.68
N LYS A 276 -15.59 -9.44 12.13
CA LYS A 276 -15.64 -10.24 13.34
C LYS A 276 -14.96 -11.59 13.12
N ASN A 277 -14.04 -11.95 14.01
CA ASN A 277 -13.37 -13.24 14.03
C ASN A 277 -14.16 -14.20 14.93
N GLU A 278 -14.87 -15.17 14.35
CA GLU A 278 -15.83 -16.05 15.06
C GLU A 278 -15.19 -17.24 15.81
N THR A 279 -13.87 -17.29 15.96
CA THR A 279 -13.15 -18.51 16.35
C THR A 279 -13.00 -18.78 17.87
N ALA A 280 -13.84 -18.24 18.75
CA ALA A 280 -13.61 -18.35 20.21
C ALA A 280 -14.85 -18.70 21.07
N SER A 281 -15.61 -19.73 20.72
CA SER A 281 -16.46 -20.44 21.69
C SER A 281 -15.70 -21.65 22.24
N GLY A 282 -15.32 -21.60 23.51
CA GLY A 282 -14.42 -22.56 24.18
C GLY A 282 -15.01 -23.93 24.51
N ASP A 283 -15.61 -24.62 23.55
CA ASP A 283 -15.99 -26.03 23.71
C ASP A 283 -14.92 -26.97 23.12
N ALA A 284 -14.68 -28.06 23.86
CA ALA A 284 -13.57 -29.00 23.67
C ALA A 284 -13.42 -29.50 22.22
N ILE A 285 -12.19 -29.41 21.74
CA ILE A 285 -11.74 -29.71 20.39
C ILE A 285 -11.78 -31.23 20.15
N GLY A 286 -12.80 -31.71 19.45
CA GLY A 286 -12.83 -33.05 18.86
C GLY A 286 -12.04 -33.08 17.54
N GLU A 287 -11.47 -34.25 17.21
CA GLU A 287 -10.60 -34.54 16.06
C GLU A 287 -11.21 -34.30 14.65
N GLU A 288 -12.37 -33.65 14.55
CA GLU A 288 -12.92 -33.11 13.29
C GLU A 288 -12.52 -31.65 13.02
N SER A 289 -11.65 -31.05 13.85
CA SER A 289 -11.26 -29.63 13.77
C SER A 289 -10.18 -29.28 12.72
N ILE A 290 -10.02 -30.08 11.67
CA ILE A 290 -9.08 -29.76 10.59
C ILE A 290 -9.79 -28.84 9.60
N ILE A 291 -9.42 -27.54 9.61
CA ILE A 291 -9.62 -26.52 8.57
C ILE A 291 -10.91 -25.66 8.66
N GLY A 292 -10.80 -24.48 9.30
CA GLY A 292 -11.31 -23.20 8.74
C GLY A 292 -12.81 -22.93 8.55
N HIS A 293 -13.73 -23.75 9.08
CA HIS A 293 -15.16 -23.63 8.73
C HIS A 293 -15.92 -22.44 9.34
N ALA A 294 -15.39 -21.75 10.35
CA ALA A 294 -16.06 -20.61 11.01
C ALA A 294 -15.67 -19.22 10.46
N ARG A 295 -14.90 -19.10 9.38
CA ARG A 295 -14.31 -17.80 8.97
C ARG A 295 -15.05 -17.00 7.90
N ARG A 296 -16.07 -17.54 7.23
CA ARG A 296 -16.39 -17.05 5.87
C ARG A 296 -17.88 -17.13 5.54
N ALA A 297 -18.66 -16.21 6.09
CA ALA A 297 -19.80 -15.70 5.35
C ALA A 297 -19.30 -15.01 4.05
N PRO A 298 -20.05 -15.05 2.95
CA PRO A 298 -19.72 -14.23 1.78
C PRO A 298 -19.76 -12.76 2.19
N THR A 299 -18.60 -12.12 2.30
CA THR A 299 -18.52 -10.66 2.39
C THR A 299 -18.80 -10.06 1.01
N PRO A 300 -19.54 -8.94 0.92
CA PRO A 300 -19.74 -8.24 -0.34
C PRO A 300 -18.39 -7.89 -0.99
N GLU A 301 -18.32 -7.95 -2.32
CA GLU A 301 -17.12 -7.59 -3.06
C GLU A 301 -16.86 -6.08 -2.90
N LEU A 302 -15.71 -5.73 -2.35
CA LEU A 302 -15.27 -4.35 -2.26
C LEU A 302 -14.26 -4.08 -3.36
N GLU A 303 -14.69 -3.32 -4.37
CA GLU A 303 -13.83 -2.89 -5.48
C GLU A 303 -12.90 -1.71 -5.10
N HIS A 304 -12.89 -1.28 -3.84
CA HIS A 304 -12.17 -0.09 -3.40
C HIS A 304 -10.69 -0.38 -3.09
N ALA A 305 -9.79 0.13 -3.94
CA ALA A 305 -8.34 -0.08 -3.89
C ALA A 305 -7.62 0.37 -2.59
N ALA A 306 -8.31 1.06 -1.67
CA ALA A 306 -7.78 1.52 -0.38
C ALA A 306 -8.49 0.89 0.83
N ALA A 307 -9.25 -0.20 0.63
CA ALA A 307 -9.87 -0.93 1.72
C ALA A 307 -8.85 -1.73 2.54
N VAL A 308 -8.79 -1.48 3.85
CA VAL A 308 -8.00 -2.21 4.83
C VAL A 308 -8.94 -3.02 5.70
N ARG A 309 -8.73 -4.33 5.73
CA ARG A 309 -9.53 -5.22 6.56
C ARG A 309 -9.00 -5.28 7.98
N CYS A 310 -9.89 -4.98 8.91
CA CYS A 310 -9.61 -4.87 10.32
C CYS A 310 -10.29 -6.01 11.08
N ARG A 311 -9.55 -7.08 11.39
CA ARG A 311 -10.11 -8.21 12.14
C ARG A 311 -10.20 -7.88 13.62
N TYR A 312 -11.30 -8.28 14.24
CA TYR A 312 -11.50 -8.13 15.67
C TYR A 312 -12.16 -9.35 16.30
N GLN A 313 -11.90 -9.56 17.59
CA GLN A 313 -12.60 -10.51 18.44
C GLN A 313 -13.51 -9.77 19.41
N ARG A 314 -14.63 -10.39 19.80
CA ARG A 314 -15.55 -9.82 20.80
C ARG A 314 -15.64 -10.71 22.06
N PRO A 315 -14.60 -10.78 22.91
CA PRO A 315 -14.66 -11.53 24.16
C PRO A 315 -15.61 -10.83 25.15
N GLY A 316 -16.78 -11.43 25.38
CA GLY A 316 -17.84 -10.83 26.19
C GLY A 316 -18.41 -9.57 25.53
N ASN A 317 -18.29 -8.41 26.19
CA ASN A 317 -18.76 -7.12 25.66
C ASN A 317 -17.63 -6.17 25.23
N ARG A 318 -16.40 -6.66 25.10
CA ARG A 318 -15.24 -5.85 24.63
C ARG A 318 -14.89 -6.25 23.20
N ILE A 319 -14.43 -5.30 22.40
CA ILE A 319 -13.93 -5.53 21.03
C ILE A 319 -12.42 -5.35 21.04
N CYS A 320 -11.68 -6.32 20.50
CA CYS A 320 -10.23 -6.30 20.43
C CYS A 320 -9.78 -6.55 18.99
N PHE A 321 -9.13 -5.56 18.38
CA PHE A 321 -8.59 -5.68 17.03
C PHE A 321 -7.24 -6.42 17.03
N GLU A 322 -6.98 -7.16 15.95
CA GLU A 322 -5.67 -7.75 15.70
C GLU A 322 -4.64 -6.63 15.44
N ALA A 323 -3.47 -6.72 16.07
CA ALA A 323 -2.43 -5.69 15.97
C ALA A 323 -2.03 -5.40 14.51
N ASP A 324 -1.90 -6.46 13.70
CA ASP A 324 -1.55 -6.38 12.28
C ASP A 324 -2.53 -5.50 11.48
N SER A 325 -3.82 -5.57 11.80
CA SER A 325 -4.85 -4.75 11.15
C SER A 325 -4.66 -3.26 11.43
N ILE A 326 -4.32 -2.91 12.67
CA ILE A 326 -4.07 -1.52 13.07
C ILE A 326 -2.79 -0.99 12.42
N VAL A 327 -1.73 -1.82 12.40
CA VAL A 327 -0.46 -1.49 11.74
C VAL A 327 -0.65 -1.25 10.24
N ARG A 328 -1.42 -2.11 9.56
CA ARG A 328 -1.77 -1.94 8.13
C ARG A 328 -2.57 -0.68 7.87
N LEU A 329 -3.55 -0.38 8.74
CA LEU A 329 -4.36 0.82 8.63
C LEU A 329 -3.50 2.07 8.76
N LYS A 330 -2.65 2.13 9.80
CA LYS A 330 -1.66 3.20 10.00
C LYS A 330 -0.74 3.37 8.79
N ARG A 331 -0.16 2.31 8.26
CA ARG A 331 0.73 2.37 7.09
C ARG A 331 0.00 2.82 5.82
N THR A 332 -1.21 2.35 5.60
CA THR A 332 -2.06 2.79 4.49
C THR A 332 -2.39 4.27 4.60
N LEU A 333 -2.68 4.75 5.81
CA LEU A 333 -2.85 6.18 6.07
C LEU A 333 -1.60 6.93 5.67
N TYR A 334 -0.42 6.63 6.23
CA TYR A 334 0.80 7.37 5.89
C TYR A 334 1.25 7.22 4.43
N GLY A 335 0.76 6.21 3.70
CA GLY A 335 1.33 5.82 2.42
C GLY A 335 2.74 5.31 2.64
N ARG A 336 2.87 4.31 3.52
CA ARG A 336 4.10 3.64 3.93
C ARG A 336 3.88 2.12 3.91
N ARG A 337 3.40 1.61 2.77
CA ARG A 337 3.02 0.20 2.63
C ARG A 337 4.22 -0.68 2.32
N ILE A 338 4.22 -1.88 2.89
CA ILE A 338 5.23 -2.90 2.74
C ILE A 338 4.61 -4.09 2.02
N GLY A 339 5.15 -4.40 0.84
CA GLY A 339 4.77 -5.55 0.03
C GLY A 339 5.65 -6.77 0.28
N LEU A 340 5.08 -7.95 0.08
CA LEU A 340 5.77 -9.23 0.07
C LEU A 340 5.64 -9.91 -1.30
N ALA A 341 6.74 -10.12 -2.02
CA ALA A 341 6.75 -10.81 -3.30
C ALA A 341 7.25 -12.25 -3.15
N LEU A 342 6.45 -13.23 -3.58
CA LEU A 342 6.79 -14.66 -3.53
C LEU A 342 7.04 -15.21 -4.93
N GLY A 343 8.28 -15.61 -5.20
CA GLY A 343 8.70 -16.06 -6.52
C GLY A 343 8.26 -17.47 -6.92
N GLY A 344 8.32 -17.76 -8.21
CA GLY A 344 8.10 -19.09 -8.78
C GLY A 344 9.30 -20.05 -8.62
N GLY A 345 9.02 -21.36 -8.64
CA GLY A 345 10.06 -22.41 -8.53
C GLY A 345 9.55 -23.86 -8.36
N GLY A 346 8.27 -24.14 -8.67
CA GLY A 346 7.60 -25.42 -8.40
C GLY A 346 7.78 -25.89 -6.95
N ALA A 347 8.26 -27.12 -6.72
CA ALA A 347 8.47 -27.63 -5.37
C ALA A 347 9.31 -26.70 -4.48
N ARG A 348 10.31 -25.99 -5.04
CA ARG A 348 11.15 -25.04 -4.29
C ARG A 348 10.34 -23.92 -3.62
N GLY A 349 9.16 -23.58 -4.16
CA GLY A 349 8.23 -22.62 -3.56
C GLY A 349 7.73 -23.01 -2.17
N ILE A 350 7.87 -24.27 -1.75
CA ILE A 350 7.59 -24.70 -0.38
C ILE A 350 8.49 -23.96 0.63
N ALA A 351 9.70 -23.56 0.22
CA ALA A 351 10.61 -22.81 1.10
C ALA A 351 10.07 -21.43 1.50
N HIS A 352 9.12 -20.85 0.76
CA HIS A 352 8.42 -19.63 1.18
C HIS A 352 7.77 -19.80 2.55
N ILE A 353 7.25 -21.00 2.85
CA ILE A 353 6.57 -21.28 4.12
C ILE A 353 7.51 -21.08 5.30
N GLY A 354 8.73 -21.63 5.22
CA GLY A 354 9.74 -21.47 6.27
C GLY A 354 10.20 -20.02 6.44
N VAL A 355 10.35 -19.27 5.34
CA VAL A 355 10.64 -17.83 5.42
C VAL A 355 9.51 -17.11 6.16
N LEU A 356 8.25 -17.41 5.83
CA LEU A 356 7.10 -16.76 6.45
C LEU A 356 6.89 -17.16 7.91
N GLN A 357 7.18 -18.41 8.30
CA GLN A 357 7.22 -18.82 9.71
C GLN A 357 8.13 -17.91 10.51
N VAL A 358 9.31 -17.57 9.98
CA VAL A 358 10.26 -16.68 10.65
C VAL A 358 9.80 -15.24 10.62
N LEU A 359 9.48 -14.68 9.45
CA LEU A 359 9.17 -13.25 9.32
C LEU A 359 7.88 -12.90 10.10
N LEU A 360 6.79 -13.64 9.86
CA LEU A 360 5.51 -13.39 10.54
C LEU A 360 5.59 -13.73 12.03
N GLY A 361 6.25 -14.85 12.38
CA GLY A 361 6.47 -15.25 13.78
C GLY A 361 7.32 -14.26 14.59
N ASN A 362 8.11 -13.42 13.92
CA ASN A 362 8.90 -12.34 14.53
C ASN A 362 8.25 -10.94 14.39
N GLY A 363 6.95 -10.89 14.07
CA GLY A 363 6.13 -9.68 14.08
C GLY A 363 6.27 -8.80 12.83
N LEU A 364 6.81 -9.31 11.72
CA LEU A 364 6.80 -8.54 10.47
C LEU A 364 5.41 -8.61 9.84
N VAL A 365 4.78 -7.45 9.72
CA VAL A 365 3.46 -7.29 9.09
C VAL A 365 3.64 -6.80 7.66
N PHE A 366 2.91 -7.40 6.72
CA PHE A 366 2.87 -7.00 5.31
C PHE A 366 1.49 -6.47 4.94
N ASP A 367 1.46 -5.46 4.06
CA ASP A 367 0.25 -4.74 3.66
C ASP A 367 -0.31 -5.24 2.31
N SER A 368 0.53 -5.85 1.48
CA SER A 368 0.14 -6.50 0.22
C SER A 368 1.04 -7.70 -0.05
N ILE A 369 0.54 -8.70 -0.78
CA ILE A 369 1.32 -9.86 -1.21
C ILE A 369 1.10 -10.14 -2.69
N ALA A 370 2.19 -10.46 -3.38
CA ALA A 370 2.13 -10.88 -4.78
C ALA A 370 2.82 -12.23 -4.96
N GLY A 371 2.26 -13.09 -5.80
CA GLY A 371 2.77 -14.44 -6.01
C GLY A 371 2.82 -14.85 -7.48
N THR A 372 3.85 -15.64 -7.80
CA THR A 372 4.03 -16.26 -9.11
C THR A 372 4.17 -17.78 -8.96
N SER A 373 3.45 -18.57 -9.77
CA SER A 373 3.57 -20.03 -9.80
C SER A 373 3.36 -20.63 -8.39
N ALA A 374 4.30 -21.45 -7.89
CA ALA A 374 4.24 -21.97 -6.53
C ALA A 374 4.13 -20.86 -5.44
N GLY A 375 4.73 -19.69 -5.68
CA GLY A 375 4.54 -18.51 -4.84
C GLY A 375 3.11 -17.99 -4.84
N ALA A 376 2.35 -18.15 -5.92
CA ALA A 376 0.92 -17.80 -5.97
C ALA A 376 0.07 -18.72 -5.09
N ILE A 377 0.41 -20.01 -4.98
CA ILE A 377 -0.27 -20.95 -4.07
C ILE A 377 -0.11 -20.47 -2.62
N VAL A 378 1.13 -20.19 -2.21
CA VAL A 378 1.45 -19.71 -0.86
C VAL A 378 0.83 -18.33 -0.62
N ALA A 379 0.97 -17.40 -1.56
CA ALA A 379 0.41 -16.06 -1.45
C ALA A 379 -1.11 -16.08 -1.28
N ALA A 380 -1.83 -16.88 -2.09
CA ALA A 380 -3.27 -17.01 -1.99
C ALA A 380 -3.71 -17.61 -0.65
N ALA A 381 -2.99 -18.60 -0.12
CA ALA A 381 -3.31 -19.20 1.17
C ALA A 381 -3.08 -18.21 2.33
N ILE A 382 -1.94 -17.51 2.35
CA ILE A 382 -1.63 -16.51 3.37
C ILE A 382 -2.61 -15.33 3.29
N ALA A 383 -2.92 -14.84 2.09
CA ALA A 383 -3.93 -13.80 1.88
C ALA A 383 -5.34 -14.28 2.24
N ALA A 384 -5.63 -15.58 2.17
CA ALA A 384 -6.88 -16.15 2.67
C ALA A 384 -6.88 -16.33 4.21
N GLY A 385 -5.78 -16.01 4.90
CA GLY A 385 -5.68 -16.05 6.35
C GLY A 385 -5.16 -17.35 6.94
N TYR A 386 -4.65 -18.26 6.11
CA TYR A 386 -3.94 -19.45 6.60
C TYR A 386 -2.60 -19.04 7.21
N SER A 387 -2.28 -19.62 8.36
CA SER A 387 -0.94 -19.52 8.94
C SER A 387 0.07 -20.30 8.10
N PRO A 388 1.37 -19.94 8.13
CA PRO A 388 2.40 -20.72 7.45
C PRO A 388 2.38 -22.22 7.83
N ASP A 389 2.06 -22.57 9.08
CA ASP A 389 1.98 -23.95 9.54
C ASP A 389 0.79 -24.72 8.94
N GLU A 390 -0.36 -24.07 8.75
CA GLU A 390 -1.49 -24.66 8.03
C GLU A 390 -1.15 -24.89 6.55
N VAL A 391 -0.42 -23.95 5.93
CA VAL A 391 0.08 -24.11 4.56
C VAL A 391 1.08 -25.26 4.47
N HIS A 392 1.98 -25.41 5.45
CA HIS A 392 2.88 -26.57 5.56
C HIS A 392 2.09 -27.87 5.60
N GLY A 393 1.04 -27.93 6.42
CA GLY A 393 0.11 -29.06 6.51
C GLY A 393 -0.50 -29.44 5.17
N PHE A 394 -1.00 -28.45 4.41
CA PHE A 394 -1.52 -28.66 3.05
C PHE A 394 -0.50 -29.32 2.12
N PHE A 395 0.73 -28.79 2.04
CA PHE A 395 1.75 -29.38 1.16
C PHE A 395 2.11 -30.80 1.58
N ARG A 396 2.26 -31.03 2.89
CA ARG A 396 2.60 -32.35 3.45
C ARG A 396 1.52 -33.40 3.19
N GLN A 397 0.25 -33.02 3.27
CA GLN A 397 -0.88 -33.95 3.15
C GLN A 397 -1.31 -34.18 1.70
N ASP A 398 -1.42 -33.12 0.90
CA ASP A 398 -2.10 -33.16 -0.40
C ASP A 398 -1.16 -33.01 -1.60
N MET A 399 0.07 -32.48 -1.42
CA MET A 399 1.02 -32.27 -2.52
C MET A 399 2.11 -33.34 -2.61
N VAL A 400 2.23 -34.24 -1.64
CA VAL A 400 3.26 -35.31 -1.64
C VAL A 400 2.86 -36.48 -2.57
N PRO A 401 3.73 -36.93 -3.49
CA PRO A 401 3.46 -38.11 -4.29
C PRO A 401 3.49 -39.41 -3.45
N PRO A 402 2.81 -40.49 -3.88
CA PRO A 402 2.87 -41.77 -3.19
C PRO A 402 4.31 -42.24 -2.94
N ARG A 403 4.57 -42.92 -1.81
CA ARG A 403 5.94 -43.31 -1.39
C ARG A 403 6.72 -44.09 -2.46
N TRP A 404 6.04 -44.93 -3.24
CA TRP A 404 6.66 -45.70 -4.32
C TRP A 404 7.05 -44.82 -5.53
N VAL A 405 6.31 -43.72 -5.79
CA VAL A 405 6.63 -42.70 -6.81
C VAL A 405 7.78 -41.82 -6.35
N SER A 406 7.78 -41.41 -5.07
CA SER A 406 8.74 -40.46 -4.49
C SER A 406 10.21 -40.87 -4.66
N LYS A 407 10.50 -42.17 -4.74
CA LYS A 407 11.87 -42.71 -4.88
C LYS A 407 12.50 -42.48 -6.25
N TYR A 408 11.69 -42.22 -7.29
CA TYR A 408 12.18 -42.17 -8.67
C TYR A 408 11.83 -40.85 -9.34
N THR A 409 12.85 -40.04 -9.66
CA THR A 409 12.71 -38.73 -10.32
C THR A 409 11.76 -38.74 -11.51
N MET A 410 11.90 -39.72 -12.41
CA MET A 410 11.05 -39.82 -13.60
C MET A 410 9.57 -40.03 -13.24
N LEU A 411 9.27 -40.84 -12.22
CA LEU A 411 7.91 -41.06 -11.75
C LEU A 411 7.33 -39.83 -11.07
N ARG A 412 8.14 -39.03 -10.36
CA ARG A 412 7.72 -37.75 -9.78
C ARG A 412 7.26 -36.77 -10.88
N ALA A 413 8.03 -36.66 -11.95
CA ALA A 413 7.66 -35.81 -13.10
C ALA A 413 6.37 -36.30 -13.79
N ILE A 414 6.21 -37.62 -13.99
CA ILE A 414 4.98 -38.20 -14.56
C ILE A 414 3.78 -37.97 -13.65
N TRP A 415 3.95 -38.14 -12.34
CA TRP A 415 2.90 -37.89 -11.36
C TRP A 415 2.46 -36.44 -11.40
N LEU A 416 3.41 -35.49 -11.43
CA LEU A 416 3.12 -34.06 -11.51
C LEU A 416 2.33 -33.74 -12.79
N LEU A 417 2.78 -34.26 -13.93
CA LEU A 417 2.08 -34.12 -15.22
C LEU A 417 0.63 -34.64 -15.14
N HIS A 418 0.41 -35.78 -14.48
CA HIS A 418 -0.91 -36.36 -14.29
C HIS A 418 -1.80 -35.53 -13.32
N GLN A 419 -1.22 -34.82 -12.35
CA GLN A 419 -1.97 -33.89 -11.51
C GLN A 419 -2.49 -32.70 -12.32
N PHE A 420 -1.64 -32.12 -13.19
CA PHE A 420 -2.00 -31.00 -14.06
C PHE A 420 -3.04 -31.39 -15.12
N ARG A 421 -2.74 -32.41 -15.93
CA ARG A 421 -3.63 -32.83 -17.04
C ARG A 421 -4.94 -33.44 -16.56
N GLY A 422 -4.99 -33.95 -15.33
CA GLY A 422 -6.17 -34.59 -14.75
C GLY A 422 -7.05 -33.66 -13.92
N GLY A 423 -6.81 -32.34 -13.90
CA GLY A 423 -7.61 -31.38 -13.12
C GLY A 423 -7.57 -31.59 -11.61
N ARG A 424 -6.63 -32.40 -11.10
CA ARG A 424 -6.59 -32.78 -9.67
C ARG A 424 -6.07 -31.66 -8.78
N PHE A 425 -5.26 -30.75 -9.34
CA PHE A 425 -4.80 -29.57 -8.63
C PHE A 425 -5.96 -28.67 -8.19
N GLU A 426 -6.95 -28.47 -9.06
CA GLU A 426 -8.14 -27.70 -8.72
C GLU A 426 -8.85 -28.30 -7.50
N ASN A 427 -9.17 -29.60 -7.55
CA ASN A 427 -9.89 -30.27 -6.47
C ASN A 427 -9.17 -30.13 -5.12
N LYS A 428 -7.84 -30.17 -5.10
CA LYS A 428 -7.05 -29.98 -3.89
C LYS A 428 -7.11 -28.53 -3.41
N LEU A 429 -6.85 -27.56 -4.29
CA LEU A 429 -6.93 -26.14 -3.94
C LEU A 429 -8.34 -25.75 -3.45
N ARG A 430 -9.40 -26.28 -4.08
CA ARG A 430 -10.81 -26.06 -3.69
C ARG A 430 -11.13 -26.55 -2.28
N ARG A 431 -10.44 -27.56 -1.73
CA ARG A 431 -10.65 -27.99 -0.33
C ARG A 431 -10.27 -26.91 0.67
N TYR A 432 -9.24 -26.11 0.36
CA TYR A 432 -8.70 -25.09 1.26
C TYR A 432 -9.18 -23.69 0.90
N LEU A 433 -9.10 -23.30 -0.37
CA LEU A 433 -9.49 -21.97 -0.84
C LEU A 433 -10.99 -21.88 -1.20
N ARG A 434 -11.70 -23.01 -1.33
CA ARG A 434 -13.12 -23.06 -1.69
C ARG A 434 -13.40 -22.24 -2.96
N ARG A 435 -14.40 -21.36 -2.93
CA ARG A 435 -14.74 -20.39 -3.99
C ARG A 435 -14.44 -18.96 -3.54
N LEU A 436 -13.36 -18.79 -2.78
CA LEU A 436 -12.94 -17.46 -2.38
C LEU A 436 -12.59 -16.61 -3.59
N THR A 437 -12.99 -15.35 -3.56
CA THR A 437 -12.56 -14.33 -4.52
C THR A 437 -11.42 -13.47 -3.95
N PHE A 438 -10.72 -12.73 -4.80
CA PHE A 438 -9.73 -11.74 -4.35
C PHE A 438 -10.34 -10.69 -3.42
N ALA A 439 -11.57 -10.27 -3.72
CA ALA A 439 -12.37 -9.41 -2.87
C ALA A 439 -12.84 -10.09 -1.57
N GLN A 440 -12.36 -11.28 -1.24
CA GLN A 440 -12.54 -11.96 0.05
C GLN A 440 -11.20 -12.29 0.74
N ALA A 441 -10.06 -11.91 0.17
CA ALA A 441 -8.75 -12.04 0.80
C ALA A 441 -8.56 -11.02 1.94
N ASP A 442 -7.90 -11.42 3.03
CA ASP A 442 -7.66 -10.62 4.22
C ASP A 442 -6.86 -9.33 3.98
N PHE A 443 -6.07 -9.30 2.91
CA PHE A 443 -5.33 -8.12 2.48
C PHE A 443 -5.03 -8.24 0.96
N PRO A 444 -4.68 -7.13 0.28
CA PRO A 444 -4.45 -7.12 -1.15
C PRO A 444 -3.53 -8.24 -1.64
N LEU A 445 -4.01 -8.97 -2.65
CA LEU A 445 -3.33 -10.08 -3.29
C LEU A 445 -3.25 -9.85 -4.79
N SER A 446 -2.06 -10.08 -5.36
CA SER A 446 -1.84 -10.09 -6.81
C SER A 446 -1.21 -11.39 -7.26
N ILE A 447 -1.76 -11.98 -8.32
CA ILE A 447 -1.24 -13.22 -8.91
C ILE A 447 -0.81 -12.97 -10.35
N THR A 448 0.41 -13.36 -10.70
CA THR A 448 0.94 -13.12 -12.04
C THR A 448 0.70 -14.30 -12.98
N THR A 449 0.24 -14.03 -14.19
CA THR A 449 0.09 -14.96 -15.31
C THR A 449 0.68 -14.33 -16.57
N LEU A 450 0.89 -15.12 -17.63
CA LEU A 450 1.37 -14.64 -18.92
C LEU A 450 0.35 -14.98 -20.01
N ASP A 451 -0.05 -13.99 -20.80
CA ASP A 451 -0.84 -14.23 -22.01
C ASP A 451 0.08 -14.45 -23.22
N LEU A 452 -0.01 -15.63 -23.83
CA LEU A 452 0.76 -16.01 -25.00
C LEU A 452 0.31 -15.32 -26.29
N VAL A 453 -0.93 -14.80 -26.34
CA VAL A 453 -1.42 -14.07 -27.52
C VAL A 453 -0.74 -12.70 -27.62
N THR A 454 -0.77 -11.94 -26.52
CA THR A 454 -0.18 -10.59 -26.46
C THR A 454 1.29 -10.58 -26.08
N GLY A 455 1.80 -11.65 -25.46
CA GLY A 455 3.14 -11.70 -24.88
C GLY A 455 3.30 -10.81 -23.63
N GLN A 456 2.20 -10.35 -23.03
CA GLN A 456 2.21 -9.41 -21.92
C GLN A 456 1.94 -10.10 -20.58
N GLN A 457 2.59 -9.60 -19.52
CA GLN A 457 2.28 -10.00 -18.16
C GLN A 457 0.83 -9.62 -17.83
N GLN A 458 0.11 -10.56 -17.27
CA GLN A 458 -1.26 -10.42 -16.84
C GLN A 458 -1.30 -10.51 -15.31
N ILE A 459 -1.81 -9.48 -14.64
CA ILE A 459 -1.92 -9.47 -13.18
C ILE A 459 -3.38 -9.71 -12.81
N ARG A 460 -3.63 -10.76 -12.04
CA ARG A 460 -4.96 -11.14 -11.53
C ARG A 460 -5.15 -10.51 -10.16
N ARG A 461 -6.25 -9.79 -9.97
CA ARG A 461 -6.62 -9.06 -8.74
C ARG A 461 -8.09 -9.20 -8.37
N GLU A 462 -8.84 -9.92 -9.19
CA GLU A 462 -10.29 -10.05 -9.11
C GLU A 462 -10.71 -11.45 -9.57
N GLY A 463 -11.95 -11.82 -9.24
CA GLY A 463 -12.50 -13.15 -9.53
C GLY A 463 -12.03 -14.24 -8.57
N ASP A 464 -12.13 -15.49 -9.01
CA ASP A 464 -11.89 -16.69 -8.19
C ASP A 464 -10.39 -16.94 -7.95
N LEU A 465 -10.00 -17.10 -6.67
CA LEU A 465 -8.60 -17.30 -6.28
C LEU A 465 -8.00 -18.57 -6.83
N VAL A 466 -8.74 -19.69 -6.78
CA VAL A 466 -8.21 -20.99 -7.26
C VAL A 466 -7.97 -20.92 -8.75
N GLU A 467 -8.88 -20.30 -9.50
CA GLU A 467 -8.72 -20.15 -10.94
C GLU A 467 -7.48 -19.31 -11.28
N ALA A 468 -7.27 -18.18 -10.61
CA ALA A 468 -6.07 -17.36 -10.81
C ALA A 468 -4.78 -18.12 -10.45
N VAL A 469 -4.79 -18.89 -9.35
CA VAL A 469 -3.67 -19.77 -8.99
C VAL A 469 -3.42 -20.81 -10.07
N LEU A 470 -4.46 -21.49 -10.58
CA LEU A 470 -4.35 -22.50 -11.64
C LEU A 470 -3.74 -21.92 -12.92
N GLN A 471 -4.14 -20.72 -13.32
CA GLN A 471 -3.53 -20.01 -14.44
C GLN A 471 -2.05 -19.72 -14.18
N SER A 472 -1.69 -19.31 -12.95
CA SER A 472 -0.31 -18.95 -12.56
C SER A 472 0.62 -20.15 -12.42
N ILE A 473 0.12 -21.33 -12.06
CA ILE A 473 0.92 -22.56 -11.95
C ILE A 473 0.98 -23.35 -13.26
N ASN A 474 0.31 -22.88 -14.33
CA ASN A 474 0.20 -23.59 -15.59
C ASN A 474 1.49 -23.50 -16.42
N HIS A 475 2.53 -24.19 -15.96
CA HIS A 475 3.83 -24.18 -16.60
C HIS A 475 3.75 -24.82 -18.00
N PRO A 476 4.24 -24.16 -19.08
CA PRO A 476 4.02 -24.58 -20.47
C PRO A 476 4.45 -26.02 -20.82
N VAL A 477 5.38 -26.58 -20.06
CA VAL A 477 5.88 -27.95 -20.24
C VAL A 477 4.97 -29.00 -19.60
N PHE A 478 4.18 -28.64 -18.57
CA PHE A 478 3.34 -29.58 -17.83
C PHE A 478 1.84 -29.45 -18.15
N GLY A 479 1.39 -28.30 -18.64
CA GLY A 479 0.00 -28.05 -18.97
C GLY A 479 -0.19 -27.43 -20.35
N ALA A 480 -1.33 -27.72 -20.98
CA ALA A 480 -1.76 -26.92 -22.13
C ALA A 480 -2.16 -25.51 -21.65
N PRO A 481 -1.98 -24.46 -22.46
CA PRO A 481 -2.41 -23.12 -22.08
C PRO A 481 -3.89 -23.07 -21.69
N VAL A 482 -4.22 -22.26 -20.67
CA VAL A 482 -5.60 -22.03 -20.26
C VAL A 482 -6.21 -20.99 -21.18
N ILE A 483 -7.28 -21.34 -21.90
CA ILE A 483 -7.98 -20.40 -22.77
C ILE A 483 -9.16 -19.83 -22.02
N LYS A 484 -9.17 -18.51 -21.82
CA LYS A 484 -10.27 -17.81 -21.16
C LYS A 484 -10.35 -16.36 -21.64
N ASP A 485 -11.55 -15.88 -21.91
CA ASP A 485 -11.85 -14.48 -22.26
C ASP A 485 -10.95 -13.92 -23.39
N GLY A 486 -10.65 -14.76 -24.39
CA GLY A 486 -9.79 -14.40 -25.53
C GLY A 486 -8.28 -14.42 -25.23
N GLN A 487 -7.88 -14.75 -24.00
CA GLN A 487 -6.48 -14.88 -23.58
C GLN A 487 -6.01 -16.34 -23.65
N MET A 488 -4.70 -16.54 -23.83
CA MET A 488 -4.05 -17.84 -23.76
C MET A 488 -3.02 -17.84 -22.63
N LEU A 489 -3.44 -18.28 -21.45
CA LEU A 489 -2.74 -18.07 -20.19
C LEU A 489 -1.82 -19.23 -19.80
N VAL A 490 -0.60 -18.88 -19.40
CA VAL A 490 0.40 -19.78 -18.81
C VAL A 490 1.03 -19.15 -17.57
N ASP A 491 1.91 -19.91 -16.92
CA ASP A 491 2.68 -19.49 -15.75
C ASP A 491 3.38 -18.14 -15.97
N GLY A 492 3.13 -17.20 -15.06
CA GLY A 492 3.70 -15.84 -15.11
C GLY A 492 5.21 -15.80 -14.96
N GLY A 493 5.81 -16.84 -14.36
CA GLY A 493 7.25 -17.02 -14.15
C GLY A 493 8.05 -17.22 -15.43
N VAL A 494 7.40 -17.29 -16.59
CA VAL A 494 8.07 -17.24 -17.90
C VAL A 494 8.70 -15.86 -18.13
N LEU A 495 8.02 -14.77 -17.74
CA LEU A 495 8.56 -13.40 -17.84
C LEU A 495 8.95 -12.83 -16.49
N MET A 496 8.10 -13.00 -15.47
CA MET A 496 8.26 -12.39 -14.16
C MET A 496 8.26 -13.46 -13.09
N ASN A 497 9.45 -13.92 -12.67
CA ASN A 497 9.55 -14.93 -11.62
C ASN A 497 9.23 -14.40 -10.23
N VAL A 498 9.64 -13.16 -9.94
CA VAL A 498 9.45 -12.50 -8.64
C VAL A 498 8.68 -11.21 -8.87
N PRO A 499 7.44 -11.08 -8.35
CA PRO A 499 6.54 -9.98 -8.71
C PRO A 499 6.75 -8.71 -7.87
N ALA A 500 8.00 -8.28 -7.66
CA ALA A 500 8.31 -7.09 -6.87
C ALA A 500 7.79 -5.79 -7.53
N SER A 501 7.94 -5.68 -8.84
CA SER A 501 7.46 -4.54 -9.64
C SER A 501 5.94 -4.38 -9.60
N VAL A 502 5.19 -5.47 -9.42
CA VAL A 502 3.73 -5.44 -9.25
C VAL A 502 3.37 -4.70 -7.97
N LEU A 503 4.01 -5.04 -6.85
CA LEU A 503 3.76 -4.40 -5.56
C LEU A 503 4.20 -2.94 -5.54
N ARG A 504 5.31 -2.62 -6.21
CA ARG A 504 5.77 -1.24 -6.42
C ARG A 504 4.77 -0.43 -7.21
N GLY A 505 4.31 -0.96 -8.35
CA GLY A 505 3.28 -0.34 -9.17
C GLY A 505 1.94 -0.19 -8.45
N GLU A 506 1.65 -1.07 -7.48
CA GLU A 506 0.49 -0.96 -6.60
C GLU A 506 0.65 0.06 -5.49
N GLY A 507 1.83 0.66 -5.34
CA GLY A 507 2.13 1.71 -4.36
C GLY A 507 2.63 1.19 -3.02
N CYS A 508 3.40 0.10 -3.01
CA CYS A 508 4.20 -0.30 -1.85
C CYS A 508 5.52 0.51 -1.83
N ASP A 509 5.77 1.16 -0.70
CA ASP A 509 6.96 1.98 -0.43
C ASP A 509 8.18 1.12 -0.09
N ARG A 510 7.95 -0.10 0.42
CA ARG A 510 8.97 -1.12 0.63
C ARG A 510 8.51 -2.47 0.09
N VAL A 511 9.43 -3.28 -0.44
CA VAL A 511 9.14 -4.63 -0.90
C VAL A 511 10.22 -5.60 -0.43
N ILE A 512 9.79 -6.63 0.29
CA ILE A 512 10.61 -7.82 0.57
C ILE A 512 10.23 -8.91 -0.42
N SER A 513 11.23 -9.49 -1.07
CA SER A 513 11.06 -10.57 -2.04
C SER A 513 11.65 -11.87 -1.53
N VAL A 514 11.00 -13.00 -1.82
CA VAL A 514 11.55 -14.33 -1.62
C VAL A 514 11.73 -15.00 -2.98
N ASP A 515 12.98 -15.34 -3.30
CA ASP A 515 13.35 -15.91 -4.59
C ASP A 515 13.89 -17.34 -4.41
N VAL A 516 13.09 -18.30 -4.89
CA VAL A 516 13.38 -19.73 -4.84
C VAL A 516 13.77 -20.30 -6.21
N GLY A 517 13.76 -19.46 -7.26
CA GLY A 517 13.81 -19.88 -8.66
C GLY A 517 15.02 -19.41 -9.44
N SER A 518 15.74 -18.38 -8.98
CA SER A 518 16.87 -17.80 -9.73
C SER A 518 18.19 -18.57 -9.60
N SER A 519 18.28 -19.53 -8.69
CA SER A 519 19.47 -20.36 -8.55
C SER A 519 19.53 -21.42 -9.66
N LEU A 520 20.54 -21.28 -10.52
CA LEU A 520 20.83 -22.25 -11.57
C LEU A 520 21.57 -23.45 -10.98
N ASP A 521 21.16 -24.66 -11.38
CA ASP A 521 21.93 -25.87 -11.10
C ASP A 521 23.30 -25.77 -11.81
N GLU A 522 24.38 -25.81 -11.03
CA GLU A 522 25.77 -25.79 -11.49
C GLU A 522 26.22 -27.16 -12.02
N GLN A 523 25.51 -28.24 -11.64
CA GLN A 523 25.77 -29.60 -12.11
C GLN A 523 25.06 -29.92 -13.43
N PHE A 524 24.36 -28.95 -14.04
CA PHE A 524 23.64 -29.16 -15.29
C PHE A 524 24.58 -29.67 -16.39
N GLY A 525 24.32 -30.90 -16.86
CA GLY A 525 25.14 -31.55 -17.88
C GLY A 525 26.42 -32.16 -17.36
N ILE A 526 26.74 -32.08 -16.06
CA ILE A 526 27.90 -32.76 -15.47
C ILE A 526 27.52 -34.20 -15.11
N GLN A 527 28.26 -35.17 -15.65
CA GLN A 527 28.08 -36.59 -15.34
C GLN A 527 28.79 -36.96 -14.02
N ALA A 528 28.46 -38.13 -13.45
CA ALA A 528 29.08 -38.63 -12.22
C ALA A 528 30.62 -38.76 -12.29
N ASN A 529 31.19 -38.83 -13.50
CA ASN A 529 32.63 -38.86 -13.74
C ASN A 529 33.25 -37.44 -13.89
N GLY A 530 32.50 -36.38 -13.64
CA GLY A 530 32.93 -34.98 -13.75
C GLY A 530 32.99 -34.43 -15.18
N ARG A 531 32.67 -35.22 -16.21
CA ARG A 531 32.69 -34.77 -17.61
C ARG A 531 31.36 -34.14 -17.99
N VAL A 532 31.42 -33.14 -18.88
CA VAL A 532 30.21 -32.54 -19.47
C VAL A 532 29.61 -33.53 -20.47
N GLY A 533 28.43 -34.05 -20.15
CA GLY A 533 27.58 -34.85 -21.00
C GLY A 533 26.59 -33.99 -21.80
N LYS A 534 26.05 -34.55 -22.88
CA LYS A 534 25.07 -33.88 -23.73
C LYS A 534 23.66 -33.97 -23.12
N PRO A 535 23.04 -32.86 -22.68
CA PRO A 535 21.65 -32.87 -22.21
C PRO A 535 20.69 -33.16 -23.37
N GLY A 536 19.53 -33.74 -23.06
CA GLY A 536 18.46 -33.95 -24.02
C GLY A 536 17.78 -32.64 -24.43
N TYR A 537 17.09 -32.63 -25.58
CA TYR A 537 16.45 -31.42 -26.14
C TYR A 537 15.54 -30.69 -25.14
N LEU A 538 14.65 -31.42 -24.46
CA LEU A 538 13.76 -30.86 -23.45
C LEU A 538 14.52 -30.26 -22.26
N GLY A 539 15.59 -30.93 -21.81
CA GLY A 539 16.44 -30.44 -20.73
C GLY A 539 17.18 -29.15 -21.13
N THR A 540 17.65 -29.07 -22.37
CA THR A 540 18.26 -27.85 -22.92
C THR A 540 17.24 -26.71 -22.98
N LEU A 541 16.02 -26.95 -23.47
CA LEU A 541 14.97 -25.94 -23.54
C LEU A 541 14.60 -25.39 -22.16
N LEU A 542 14.39 -26.27 -21.17
CA LEU A 542 14.13 -25.87 -19.79
C LEU A 542 15.28 -25.04 -19.23
N ARG A 543 16.53 -25.46 -19.49
CA ARG A 543 17.71 -24.71 -19.05
C ARG A 543 17.79 -23.31 -19.68
N THR A 544 17.46 -23.16 -20.97
CA THR A 544 17.43 -21.83 -21.61
C THR A 544 16.34 -20.96 -21.03
N MET A 545 15.17 -21.53 -20.69
CA MET A 545 14.11 -20.80 -20.01
C MET A 545 14.54 -20.35 -18.60
N ASP A 546 15.19 -21.21 -17.82
CA ASP A 546 15.71 -20.84 -16.49
C ASP A 546 16.76 -19.72 -16.56
N ILE A 547 17.65 -19.76 -17.56
CA ILE A 547 18.65 -18.69 -17.78
C ILE A 547 17.96 -17.36 -18.14
N SER A 548 17.01 -17.39 -19.08
CA SER A 548 16.24 -16.21 -19.49
C SER A 548 15.50 -15.62 -18.29
N ARG A 549 14.83 -16.47 -17.52
CA ARG A 549 14.13 -16.11 -16.28
C ARG A 549 15.06 -15.45 -15.26
N ARG A 550 16.26 -16.01 -15.02
CA ARG A 550 17.25 -15.43 -14.09
C ARG A 550 17.69 -14.04 -14.54
N HIS A 551 17.88 -13.83 -15.85
CA HIS A 551 18.26 -12.53 -16.38
C HIS A 551 17.13 -11.50 -16.20
N CYS A 552 15.88 -11.85 -16.53
CA CYS A 552 14.72 -11.00 -16.26
C CYS A 552 14.53 -10.71 -14.77
N SER A 553 14.81 -11.68 -13.90
CA SER A 553 14.75 -11.50 -12.45
C SER A 553 15.80 -10.53 -11.90
N ALA A 554 16.92 -10.32 -12.60
CA ALA A 554 17.91 -9.32 -12.20
C ALA A 554 17.36 -7.89 -12.35
N LEU A 555 16.52 -7.64 -13.36
CA LEU A 555 15.83 -6.36 -13.53
C LEU A 555 14.83 -6.10 -12.38
N HIS A 556 14.14 -7.16 -11.91
CA HIS A 556 13.20 -7.04 -10.78
C HIS A 556 13.88 -6.90 -9.41
N ARG A 557 15.20 -7.13 -9.32
CA ARG A 557 15.95 -6.93 -8.07
C ARG A 557 16.02 -5.46 -7.68
N GLU A 558 15.96 -4.55 -8.65
CA GLU A 558 15.93 -3.10 -8.41
C GLU A 558 14.66 -2.66 -7.66
N GLU A 559 13.57 -3.40 -7.81
CA GLU A 559 12.27 -3.09 -7.21
C GLU A 559 12.12 -3.66 -5.78
N SER A 560 13.07 -4.48 -5.33
CA SER A 560 13.07 -5.10 -3.99
C SER A 560 14.04 -4.38 -3.06
N ASP A 561 13.60 -3.98 -1.86
CA ASP A 561 14.50 -3.45 -0.83
C ASP A 561 15.34 -4.57 -0.18
N LEU A 562 14.79 -5.79 -0.15
CA LEU A 562 15.48 -6.99 0.31
C LEU A 562 15.04 -8.20 -0.50
N ILE A 563 16.00 -9.07 -0.84
CA ILE A 563 15.72 -10.38 -1.42
C ILE A 563 16.26 -11.47 -0.51
N ILE A 564 15.38 -12.36 -0.08
CA ILE A 564 15.71 -13.56 0.67
C ILE A 564 15.79 -14.72 -0.33
N VAL A 565 16.93 -15.42 -0.35
CA VAL A 565 17.19 -16.52 -1.29
C VAL A 565 17.44 -17.80 -0.50
N PRO A 566 16.43 -18.67 -0.34
CA PRO A 566 16.61 -19.97 0.30
C PRO A 566 17.50 -20.92 -0.51
N GLU A 567 18.37 -21.65 0.18
CA GLU A 567 19.25 -22.66 -0.43
C GLU A 567 18.44 -23.88 -0.91
N THR A 568 17.95 -23.80 -2.15
CA THR A 568 17.04 -24.81 -2.73
C THR A 568 17.49 -25.33 -4.10
N SER A 569 18.67 -24.93 -4.57
CA SER A 569 19.21 -25.26 -5.90
C SER A 569 19.32 -26.77 -6.15
N GLN A 570 19.57 -27.56 -5.11
CA GLN A 570 19.67 -29.03 -5.18
C GLN A 570 18.33 -29.74 -5.45
N PHE A 571 17.20 -29.10 -5.19
CA PHE A 571 15.88 -29.69 -5.38
C PHE A 571 15.37 -29.42 -6.80
N LYS A 572 14.68 -30.39 -7.39
CA LYS A 572 14.04 -30.25 -8.70
C LYS A 572 12.62 -29.72 -8.58
N ILE A 573 12.05 -29.29 -9.70
CA ILE A 573 10.70 -28.70 -9.75
C ILE A 573 9.61 -29.69 -9.30
N GLU A 574 9.85 -30.98 -9.49
CA GLU A 574 8.96 -32.10 -9.14
C GLU A 574 9.17 -32.68 -7.73
N ASP A 575 10.07 -32.13 -6.92
CA ASP A 575 10.51 -32.72 -5.64
C ASP A 575 9.54 -32.48 -4.46
N PHE A 576 8.23 -32.50 -4.70
CA PHE A 576 7.17 -32.28 -3.69
C PHE A 576 7.16 -33.29 -2.53
N HIS A 577 8.00 -34.33 -2.56
CA HIS A 577 8.26 -35.21 -1.41
C HIS A 577 9.12 -34.58 -0.31
N ALA A 578 9.94 -33.57 -0.62
CA ALA A 578 10.94 -33.00 0.27
C ALA A 578 10.40 -31.77 1.03
N VAL A 579 9.15 -31.85 1.49
CA VAL A 579 8.42 -30.71 2.05
C VAL A 579 9.17 -30.13 3.25
N ASP A 580 9.56 -30.99 4.19
CA ASP A 580 10.18 -30.56 5.45
C ASP A 580 11.58 -29.97 5.21
N GLU A 581 12.37 -30.56 4.32
CA GLU A 581 13.70 -30.06 3.96
C GLU A 581 13.63 -28.69 3.27
N LEU A 582 12.60 -28.47 2.45
CA LEU A 582 12.37 -27.19 1.77
C LEU A 582 11.88 -26.12 2.75
N VAL A 583 10.95 -26.45 3.66
CA VAL A 583 10.54 -25.54 4.75
C VAL A 583 11.76 -25.18 5.60
N GLU A 584 12.58 -26.15 5.95
CA GLU A 584 13.80 -25.93 6.73
C GLU A 584 14.80 -25.00 6.03
N ALA A 585 15.03 -25.20 4.73
CA ALA A 585 15.86 -24.30 3.93
C ALA A 585 15.31 -22.86 3.94
N GLY A 586 13.99 -22.70 3.86
CA GLY A 586 13.30 -21.43 4.01
C GLY A 586 13.51 -20.79 5.38
N ARG A 587 13.35 -21.58 6.45
CA ARG A 587 13.49 -21.11 7.84
C ARG A 587 14.90 -20.59 8.10
N ARG A 588 15.94 -21.34 7.71
CA ARG A 588 17.34 -20.88 7.83
C ARG A 588 17.59 -19.57 7.09
N ALA A 589 17.05 -19.42 5.88
CA ALA A 589 17.17 -18.19 5.10
C ALA A 589 16.42 -17.01 5.74
N GLY A 590 15.22 -17.26 6.28
CA GLY A 590 14.45 -16.28 7.04
C GLY A 590 15.19 -15.82 8.30
N GLU A 591 15.77 -16.74 9.06
CA GLU A 591 16.56 -16.45 10.27
C GLU A 591 17.78 -15.59 9.94
N ALA A 592 18.53 -15.97 8.89
CA ALA A 592 19.69 -15.22 8.43
C ALA A 592 19.33 -13.80 7.94
N ALA A 593 18.14 -13.64 7.35
CA ALA A 593 17.69 -12.37 6.80
C ALA A 593 16.90 -11.49 7.80
N LEU A 594 16.55 -11.98 8.98
CA LEU A 594 15.57 -11.34 9.87
C LEU A 594 15.96 -9.90 10.26
N VAL A 595 17.24 -9.65 10.57
CA VAL A 595 17.73 -8.31 10.91
C VAL A 595 17.63 -7.38 9.72
N ALA A 596 18.13 -7.81 8.55
CA ALA A 596 18.04 -7.05 7.32
C ALA A 596 16.58 -6.80 6.89
N ALA A 597 15.68 -7.75 7.14
CA ALA A 597 14.26 -7.63 6.86
C ALA A 597 13.62 -6.55 7.75
N ARG A 598 13.96 -6.51 9.04
CA ARG A 598 13.51 -5.45 9.95
C ARG A 598 14.02 -4.08 9.51
N ASP A 599 15.27 -3.98 9.08
CA ASP A 599 15.84 -2.73 8.62
C ASP A 599 15.24 -2.27 7.28
N ALA A 600 14.99 -3.20 6.35
CA ALA A 600 14.40 -2.90 5.05
C ALA A 600 12.96 -2.34 5.16
N ILE A 601 12.21 -2.71 6.21
CA ILE A 601 10.84 -2.23 6.42
C ILE A 601 10.75 -0.99 7.33
N ARG A 602 11.88 -0.50 7.86
CA ARG A 602 11.90 0.72 8.67
C ARG A 602 11.74 1.95 7.77
N PHE A 603 10.94 2.90 8.25
CA PHE A 603 10.71 4.18 7.61
C PHE A 603 11.49 5.33 8.27
N GLU A 604 12.10 5.11 9.43
CA GLU A 604 12.96 6.08 10.11
C GLU A 604 14.44 5.86 9.74
N PRO A 605 15.24 6.93 9.61
CA PRO A 605 16.67 6.79 9.40
C PRO A 605 17.32 6.19 10.66
N VAL A 606 18.11 5.13 10.48
CA VAL A 606 19.04 4.68 11.51
C VAL A 606 20.01 5.84 11.73
N LEU A 607 19.88 6.55 12.85
CA LEU A 607 20.93 7.42 13.35
C LEU A 607 22.15 6.52 13.55
N GLN A 608 23.08 6.53 12.58
CA GLN A 608 24.40 5.98 12.80
C GLN A 608 25.00 6.78 13.95
N MET A 609 25.02 6.19 15.14
CA MET A 609 25.89 6.66 16.20
C MET A 609 27.31 6.48 15.68
N ASN A 610 27.90 7.59 15.21
CA ASN A 610 29.34 7.65 14.98
C ASN A 610 30.00 7.30 16.32
N VAL A 611 30.69 6.14 16.32
CA VAL A 611 31.57 5.69 17.41
C VAL A 611 32.82 6.55 17.45
#